data_AF-A0A8T0EZD4-F1
#
_entry.id   AF-A0A8T0EZD4-F1
#
_cell.length_a   1.000
_cell.length_b   1.000
_cell.length_c   1.000
_cell.angle_alpha   90.00
_cell.angle_beta   90.00
_cell.angle_gamma   90.00
#
_symmetry.space_group_name_H-M   'P 1'
#
loop_
_entity.id
_entity.type
_entity.pdbx_description
1 polymer ?
#
loop_
_entity_poly.entity_id
_entity_poly.type
_entity_poly.pdbx_seq_one_letter_code
_entity_poly.pdbx_strand_id
1 'polypeptide(L)'
;MHEILFNVDNGYLEGLIRGFKCGILKVADYHNLVQCETLEDLKVHLQSTDYGNFLANEPSPLTVSIIEDKLREKLVTEFIHIRNQAVEPLSTFLDYITYSYMIDNIILLITGTLHQRPISELIPKCHPLGSFDQMEAIHIASTPAELYNAVLVDTPLGETEQWCIPSTIPLWSILCICEVERARVQKHCVDFRVCCPAS
;
A
#
# COMPACT_ATOMS: atom_id res chain seq x y z
N MET A 1 11.82 -15.98 -26.13
CA MET A 1 10.90 -17.04 -25.67
C MET A 1 9.98 -16.55 -24.55
N HIS A 2 10.47 -15.72 -23.62
CA HIS A 2 9.66 -15.10 -22.55
C HIS A 2 8.48 -14.23 -23.05
N GLU A 3 8.68 -13.41 -24.08
CA GLU A 3 7.62 -12.51 -24.61
C GLU A 3 6.42 -13.24 -25.24
N ILE A 4 6.61 -14.47 -25.71
CA ILE A 4 5.55 -15.23 -26.43
C ILE A 4 4.56 -15.85 -25.42
N LEU A 5 5.03 -16.19 -24.22
CA LEU A 5 4.22 -16.79 -23.16
C LEU A 5 3.66 -15.75 -22.17
N PHE A 6 4.19 -14.52 -22.17
CA PHE A 6 3.77 -13.46 -21.26
C PHE A 6 2.26 -13.21 -21.28
N ASN A 7 1.66 -13.17 -22.46
CA ASN A 7 0.23 -12.90 -22.63
C ASN A 7 -0.68 -14.03 -22.13
N VAL A 8 -0.14 -15.24 -21.93
CA VAL A 8 -0.93 -16.38 -21.42
C VAL A 8 -1.36 -16.12 -19.98
N ASP A 9 -0.44 -15.64 -19.15
CA ASP A 9 -0.68 -15.44 -17.72
C ASP A 9 -0.94 -13.97 -17.34
N ASN A 10 -0.32 -13.01 -18.05
CA ASN A 10 -0.35 -11.60 -17.68
C ASN A 10 -1.11 -10.70 -18.66
N GLY A 11 -1.56 -11.20 -19.81
CA GLY A 11 -2.17 -10.37 -20.86
C GLY A 11 -3.46 -9.67 -20.42
N TYR A 12 -4.29 -10.36 -19.62
CA TYR A 12 -5.50 -9.77 -19.05
C TYR A 12 -5.17 -8.63 -18.07
N LEU A 13 -4.21 -8.86 -17.17
CA LEU A 13 -3.79 -7.87 -16.17
C LEU A 13 -3.11 -6.66 -16.81
N GLU A 14 -2.30 -6.87 -17.84
CA GLU A 14 -1.70 -5.79 -18.61
C GLU A 14 -2.77 -4.89 -19.25
N GLY A 15 -3.77 -5.49 -19.89
CA GLY A 15 -4.91 -4.77 -20.48
C GLY A 15 -5.67 -3.97 -19.42
N LEU A 16 -5.92 -4.57 -18.25
CA LEU A 16 -6.60 -3.93 -17.14
C LEU A 16 -5.82 -2.73 -16.60
N ILE A 17 -4.51 -2.90 -16.33
CA ILE A 17 -3.63 -1.83 -15.83
C ILE A 17 -3.51 -0.69 -16.85
N ARG A 18 -3.41 -1.01 -18.14
CA ARG A 18 -3.43 0.01 -19.20
C ARG A 18 -4.75 0.77 -19.24
N GLY A 19 -5.87 0.09 -18.96
CA GLY A 19 -7.17 0.70 -18.76
C GLY A 19 -7.17 1.69 -17.59
N PHE A 20 -6.71 1.27 -16.41
CA PHE A 20 -6.60 2.17 -15.25
C PHE A 20 -5.68 3.37 -15.50
N LYS A 21 -4.59 3.18 -16.25
CA LYS A 21 -3.71 4.27 -16.68
C LYS A 21 -4.45 5.32 -17.52
N CYS A 22 -5.41 4.91 -18.35
CA CYS A 22 -6.20 5.84 -19.16
C CYS A 22 -7.13 6.73 -18.32
N GLY A 23 -7.52 6.28 -17.11
CA GLY A 23 -8.35 7.03 -16.18
C GLY A 23 -7.60 7.97 -15.25
N ILE A 24 -6.27 8.06 -15.37
CA ILE A 24 -5.48 9.08 -14.67
C ILE A 24 -5.84 10.46 -15.25
N LEU A 25 -6.09 11.42 -14.35
CA LEU A 25 -6.44 12.79 -14.70
C LEU A 25 -5.40 13.41 -15.64
N LYS A 26 -5.90 14.05 -16.70
CA LYS A 26 -5.07 14.75 -17.68
C LYS A 26 -4.93 16.21 -17.29
N VAL A 27 -4.02 16.91 -17.97
CA VAL A 27 -3.76 18.34 -17.76
C VAL A 27 -5.04 19.18 -17.88
N ALA A 28 -5.94 18.81 -18.81
CA ALA A 28 -7.23 19.49 -18.96
C ALA A 28 -8.13 19.34 -17.72
N ASP A 29 -8.18 18.15 -17.12
CA ASP A 29 -8.99 17.90 -15.92
C ASP A 29 -8.44 18.70 -14.72
N TYR A 30 -7.12 18.76 -14.57
CA TYR A 30 -6.49 19.59 -13.54
C TYR A 30 -6.81 21.09 -13.73
N HIS A 31 -6.90 21.58 -14.97
CA HIS A 31 -7.28 22.97 -15.21
C HIS A 31 -8.71 23.27 -14.73
N ASN A 32 -9.63 22.33 -14.94
CA ASN A 32 -11.01 22.46 -14.46
C ASN A 32 -11.07 22.39 -12.92
N LEU A 33 -10.31 21.49 -12.30
CA LEU A 33 -10.27 21.34 -10.83
C LEU A 33 -9.73 22.58 -10.10
N VAL A 34 -8.79 23.31 -10.71
CA VAL A 34 -8.25 24.57 -10.14
C VAL A 34 -9.30 25.69 -10.13
N GLN A 35 -10.31 25.61 -11.01
CA GLN A 35 -11.37 26.61 -11.12
C GLN A 35 -12.54 26.36 -10.14
N CYS A 36 -12.54 25.26 -9.40
CA CYS A 36 -13.59 24.95 -8.43
C CYS A 36 -13.49 25.87 -7.19
N GLU A 37 -14.62 26.43 -6.77
CA GLU A 37 -14.70 27.30 -5.57
C GLU A 37 -15.09 26.52 -4.32
N THR A 38 -15.83 25.42 -4.48
CA THR A 38 -16.31 24.57 -3.38
C THR A 38 -15.95 23.09 -3.57
N LEU A 39 -16.00 22.32 -2.48
CA LEU A 39 -15.79 20.86 -2.53
C LEU A 39 -16.91 20.12 -3.28
N GLU A 40 -18.11 20.70 -3.35
CA GLU A 40 -19.20 20.14 -4.14
C GLU A 40 -18.95 20.31 -5.64
N ASP A 41 -18.37 21.44 -6.07
CA ASP A 41 -17.96 21.65 -7.47
C ASP A 41 -16.89 20.65 -7.89
N LEU A 42 -15.93 20.38 -7.00
CA LEU A 42 -14.88 19.38 -7.20
C LEU A 42 -15.47 17.96 -7.32
N LYS A 43 -16.48 17.62 -6.50
CA LYS A 43 -17.21 16.35 -6.62
C LYS A 43 -17.88 16.21 -7.99
N VAL A 44 -18.60 17.23 -8.46
CA VAL A 44 -19.27 17.20 -9.77
C VAL A 44 -18.26 17.04 -10.92
N HIS A 45 -17.12 17.73 -10.85
CA HIS A 45 -16.07 17.56 -11.86
C HIS A 45 -15.46 16.15 -11.83
N LEU A 46 -15.18 15.60 -10.65
CA LEU A 46 -14.66 14.24 -10.53
C LEU A 46 -15.67 13.18 -11.00
N GLN A 47 -16.98 13.41 -10.87
CA GLN A 47 -18.00 12.52 -11.40
C GLN A 47 -17.97 12.39 -12.93
N SER A 48 -17.53 13.44 -13.63
CA SER A 48 -17.35 13.41 -15.09
C SER A 48 -16.12 12.61 -15.55
N THR A 49 -15.22 12.29 -14.62
CA THR A 49 -14.01 11.52 -14.87
C THR A 49 -14.22 10.04 -14.50
N ASP A 50 -13.22 9.20 -14.76
CA ASP A 50 -13.26 7.77 -14.41
C ASP A 50 -13.31 7.51 -12.90
N TYR A 51 -13.19 8.55 -12.06
CA TYR A 51 -13.45 8.47 -10.62
C TYR A 51 -14.92 8.18 -10.31
N GLY A 52 -15.85 8.62 -11.17
CA GLY A 52 -17.27 8.28 -11.12
C GLY A 52 -17.97 8.75 -9.83
N ASN A 53 -19.02 8.03 -9.44
CA ASN A 53 -19.89 8.39 -8.32
C ASN A 53 -19.38 7.89 -6.94
N PHE A 54 -18.07 7.94 -6.69
CA PHE A 54 -17.49 7.41 -5.46
C PHE A 54 -17.91 8.17 -4.18
N LEU A 55 -18.39 9.41 -4.30
CA LEU A 55 -18.88 10.26 -3.20
C LEU A 55 -20.42 10.37 -3.15
N ALA A 56 -21.16 9.50 -3.83
CA ALA A 56 -22.63 9.62 -3.93
C ALA A 56 -23.35 9.36 -2.60
N ASN A 57 -22.79 8.52 -1.72
CA ASN A 57 -23.42 8.10 -0.47
C ASN A 57 -22.93 8.90 0.76
N GLU A 58 -22.03 9.87 0.58
CA GLU A 58 -21.48 10.64 1.69
C GLU A 58 -22.39 11.81 2.07
N PRO A 59 -22.74 11.97 3.37
CA PRO A 59 -23.57 13.08 3.82
C PRO A 59 -22.80 14.40 3.81
N SER A 60 -23.47 15.50 3.43
CA SER A 60 -22.91 16.85 3.58
C SER A 60 -22.77 17.24 5.06
N PRO A 61 -21.71 17.95 5.48
CA PRO A 61 -20.69 18.60 4.65
C PRO A 61 -19.53 17.66 4.27
N LEU A 62 -19.11 17.72 3.00
CA LEU A 62 -17.90 17.05 2.54
C LEU A 62 -16.66 17.65 3.21
N THR A 63 -15.80 16.79 3.74
CA THR A 63 -14.48 17.18 4.27
C THR A 63 -13.38 16.61 3.38
N VAL A 64 -12.22 17.26 3.40
CA VAL A 64 -11.04 16.82 2.62
C VAL A 64 -10.60 15.41 3.03
N SER A 65 -10.72 15.06 4.32
CA SER A 65 -10.36 13.73 4.82
C SER A 65 -11.22 12.63 4.22
N ILE A 66 -12.53 12.84 4.07
CA ILE A 66 -13.43 11.85 3.47
C ILE A 66 -13.06 11.63 2.00
N ILE A 67 -12.74 12.69 1.27
CA ILE A 67 -12.31 12.59 -0.14
C ILE A 67 -11.02 11.78 -0.25
N GLU A 68 -10.03 12.09 0.60
CA GLU A 68 -8.75 11.36 0.64
C GLU A 68 -8.96 9.87 0.96
N ASP A 69 -9.76 9.56 1.97
CA ASP A 69 -10.03 8.19 2.39
C ASP A 69 -10.76 7.40 1.29
N LYS A 70 -11.78 7.99 0.64
CA LYS A 70 -12.50 7.31 -0.45
C LYS A 70 -11.66 7.12 -1.71
N LEU A 71 -10.81 8.09 -2.06
CA LEU A 71 -9.86 7.93 -3.16
C LEU A 71 -8.84 6.82 -2.86
N ARG A 72 -8.36 6.74 -1.62
CA ARG A 72 -7.47 5.68 -1.16
C ARG A 72 -8.15 4.32 -1.19
N GLU A 73 -9.38 4.19 -0.67
CA GLU A 73 -10.18 2.95 -0.70
C GLU A 73 -10.35 2.42 -2.13
N LYS A 74 -10.62 3.31 -3.10
CA LYS A 74 -10.76 2.93 -4.51
C LYS A 74 -9.46 2.34 -5.07
N LEU A 75 -8.33 3.03 -4.87
CA LEU A 75 -7.02 2.56 -5.32
C LEU A 75 -6.65 1.21 -4.69
N VAL A 76 -6.92 1.06 -3.39
CA VAL A 76 -6.66 -0.18 -2.65
C VAL A 76 -7.47 -1.33 -3.22
N THR A 77 -8.76 -1.10 -3.50
CA THR A 77 -9.64 -2.11 -4.09
C THR A 77 -9.16 -2.54 -5.48
N GLU A 78 -8.76 -1.59 -6.31
CA GLU A 78 -8.20 -1.86 -7.65
C GLU A 78 -6.87 -2.65 -7.55
N PHE A 79 -5.99 -2.29 -6.62
CA PHE A 79 -4.73 -3.00 -6.40
C PHE A 79 -4.96 -4.44 -5.92
N ILE A 80 -5.84 -4.64 -4.93
CA ILE A 80 -6.18 -5.97 -4.41
C ILE A 80 -6.79 -6.84 -5.52
N HIS A 81 -7.63 -6.25 -6.38
CA HIS A 81 -8.19 -6.97 -7.52
C HIS A 81 -7.12 -7.51 -8.46
N ILE A 82 -6.13 -6.68 -8.83
CA ILE A 82 -4.97 -7.09 -9.63
C ILE A 82 -4.18 -8.18 -8.91
N ARG A 83 -3.88 -7.99 -7.61
CA ARG A 83 -3.10 -8.93 -6.81
C ARG A 83 -3.75 -10.31 -6.71
N ASN A 84 -5.07 -10.37 -6.58
CA ASN A 84 -5.83 -11.62 -6.47
C ASN A 84 -5.86 -12.44 -7.76
N GLN A 85 -5.67 -11.79 -8.90
CA GLN A 85 -5.66 -12.42 -10.22
C GLN A 85 -4.25 -12.66 -10.75
N ALA A 86 -3.24 -12.07 -10.12
CA ALA A 86 -1.84 -12.28 -10.46
C ALA A 86 -1.36 -13.66 -10.01
N VAL A 87 -0.67 -14.35 -10.90
CA VAL A 87 0.05 -15.60 -10.63
C VAL A 87 1.55 -15.34 -10.53
N GLU A 88 2.31 -16.30 -10.02
CA GLU A 88 3.76 -16.21 -9.96
C GLU A 88 4.32 -16.08 -11.40
N PRO A 89 5.24 -15.14 -11.68
CA PRO A 89 6.04 -14.34 -10.73
C PRO A 89 5.48 -12.94 -10.41
N LEU A 90 4.38 -12.53 -11.03
CA LEU A 90 3.81 -11.19 -10.84
C LEU A 90 3.19 -11.01 -9.44
N SER A 91 2.59 -12.06 -8.88
CA SER A 91 2.07 -12.06 -7.51
C SER A 91 3.13 -11.65 -6.49
N THR A 92 4.31 -12.28 -6.53
CA THR A 92 5.44 -11.99 -5.65
C THR A 92 5.96 -10.55 -5.84
N PHE A 93 5.99 -10.06 -7.09
CA PHE A 93 6.35 -8.68 -7.36
C PHE A 93 5.38 -7.69 -6.73
N LEU A 94 4.07 -7.95 -6.81
CA LEU A 94 3.07 -7.11 -6.17
C LEU A 94 3.15 -7.19 -4.64
N ASP A 95 3.51 -8.34 -4.07
CA ASP A 95 3.76 -8.47 -2.63
C ASP A 95 4.92 -7.57 -2.18
N TYR A 96 6.02 -7.51 -2.93
CA TYR A 96 7.13 -6.60 -2.63
C TYR A 96 6.71 -5.13 -2.57
N ILE A 97 5.73 -4.71 -3.38
CA ILE A 97 5.17 -3.36 -3.32
C ILE A 97 4.43 -3.14 -1.99
N THR A 98 3.66 -4.14 -1.54
CA THR A 98 2.93 -4.05 -0.26
C THR A 98 3.85 -3.98 0.95
N TYR A 99 5.05 -4.58 0.89
CA TYR A 99 6.00 -4.58 2.00
C TYR A 99 6.43 -3.18 2.43
N SER A 100 6.55 -2.22 1.50
CA SER A 100 6.84 -0.83 1.86
C SER A 100 5.77 -0.24 2.79
N TYR A 101 4.50 -0.54 2.53
CA TYR A 101 3.37 -0.07 3.35
C TYR A 101 3.25 -0.85 4.66
N MET A 102 3.58 -2.15 4.65
CA MET A 102 3.64 -2.96 5.87
C MET A 102 4.70 -2.40 6.84
N ILE A 103 5.89 -2.08 6.33
CA ILE A 103 6.97 -1.47 7.13
C ILE A 103 6.49 -0.16 7.77
N ASP A 104 5.84 0.71 7.01
CA ASP A 104 5.32 1.98 7.54
C ASP A 104 4.26 1.78 8.63
N ASN A 105 3.37 0.81 8.45
CA ASN A 105 2.39 0.43 9.46
C ASN A 105 3.05 -0.11 10.73
N ILE A 106 4.07 -0.96 10.61
CA ILE A 106 4.81 -1.51 11.74
C ILE A 106 5.51 -0.39 12.52
N ILE A 107 6.14 0.56 11.82
CA ILE A 107 6.76 1.74 12.46
C ILE A 107 5.69 2.54 13.21
N LEU A 108 4.53 2.78 12.59
CA LEU A 108 3.42 3.51 13.22
C LEU A 108 2.92 2.81 14.49
N LEU A 109 2.77 1.48 14.45
CA LEU A 109 2.34 0.69 15.60
C LEU A 109 3.37 0.71 16.74
N ILE A 110 4.65 0.45 16.43
CA ILE A 110 5.73 0.47 17.44
C ILE A 110 5.87 1.86 18.07
N THR A 111 5.90 2.92 17.26
CA THR A 111 6.00 4.29 17.77
C THR A 111 4.78 4.69 18.59
N GLY A 112 3.57 4.26 18.20
CA GLY A 112 2.37 4.50 18.99
C GLY A 112 2.39 3.77 20.35
N THR A 113 2.81 2.51 20.38
CA THR A 113 2.96 1.73 21.63
C THR A 113 4.02 2.32 22.56
N LEU A 114 5.13 2.85 22.01
CA LEU A 114 6.15 3.56 22.79
C LEU A 114 5.60 4.82 23.48
N HIS A 115 4.66 5.51 22.83
CA HIS A 115 3.92 6.63 23.41
C HIS A 115 2.70 6.21 24.23
N GLN A 116 2.57 4.91 24.56
CA GLN A 116 1.50 4.35 25.38
C GLN A 116 0.10 4.57 24.78
N ARG A 117 0.01 4.67 23.44
CA ARG A 117 -1.29 4.74 22.76
C ARG A 117 -1.82 3.33 22.53
N PRO A 118 -3.13 3.10 22.79
CA PRO A 118 -3.72 1.79 22.54
C PRO A 118 -3.71 1.47 21.03
N ILE A 119 -3.41 0.22 20.70
CA ILE A 119 -3.31 -0.26 19.31
C ILE A 119 -4.63 -0.05 18.54
N SER A 120 -5.78 -0.14 19.22
CA SER A 120 -7.10 0.12 18.64
C SER A 120 -7.26 1.53 18.06
N GLU A 121 -6.53 2.53 18.55
CA GLU A 121 -6.52 3.89 18.00
C GLU A 121 -5.53 4.07 16.83
N LEU A 122 -4.57 3.15 16.68
CA LEU A 122 -3.52 3.20 15.66
C LEU A 122 -3.92 2.42 14.40
N ILE A 123 -4.68 1.33 14.54
CA ILE A 123 -5.20 0.53 13.42
C ILE A 123 -5.93 1.37 12.36
N PRO A 124 -6.90 2.25 12.70
CA PRO A 124 -7.59 3.04 11.68
C PRO A 124 -6.67 4.05 10.96
N LYS A 125 -5.46 4.29 11.47
CA LYS A 125 -4.44 5.15 10.85
C LYS A 125 -3.44 4.37 10.00
N CYS A 126 -3.49 3.03 10.03
CA CYS A 126 -2.63 2.19 9.21
C CYS A 126 -3.08 2.24 7.75
N HIS A 127 -2.13 2.14 6.83
CA HIS A 127 -2.39 2.08 5.40
C HIS A 127 -2.99 0.72 5.03
N PRO A 128 -4.15 0.64 4.37
CA PRO A 128 -4.86 -0.61 4.10
C PRO A 128 -4.10 -1.59 3.19
N LEU A 129 -3.22 -1.11 2.29
CA LEU A 129 -2.33 -1.99 1.49
C LEU A 129 -1.28 -2.74 2.32
N GLY A 130 -0.95 -2.23 3.51
CA GLY A 130 -0.01 -2.86 4.43
C GLY A 130 -0.72 -3.58 5.57
N SER A 131 -1.99 -3.93 5.41
CA SER A 131 -2.71 -4.75 6.39
C SER A 131 -2.24 -6.20 6.31
N PHE A 132 -2.32 -6.91 7.42
CA PHE A 132 -1.91 -8.30 7.55
C PHE A 132 -3.03 -9.09 8.24
N ASP A 133 -3.26 -10.32 7.78
CA ASP A 133 -4.42 -11.14 8.17
C ASP A 133 -4.45 -11.47 9.66
N GLN A 134 -3.31 -11.41 10.35
CA GLN A 134 -3.18 -11.67 11.79
C GLN A 134 -3.16 -10.39 12.64
N MET A 135 -3.81 -9.30 12.18
CA MET A 135 -4.01 -8.08 12.98
C MET A 135 -4.63 -8.36 14.36
N GLU A 136 -5.43 -9.42 14.49
CA GLU A 136 -6.01 -9.88 15.76
C GLU A 136 -4.94 -10.29 16.80
N ALA A 137 -3.83 -10.90 16.38
CA ALA A 137 -2.75 -11.30 17.29
C ALA A 137 -2.01 -10.10 17.87
N ILE A 138 -1.96 -8.99 17.11
CA ILE A 138 -1.28 -7.76 17.52
C ILE A 138 -2.02 -7.03 18.64
N HIS A 139 -3.34 -7.20 18.77
CA HIS A 139 -4.09 -6.62 19.89
C HIS A 139 -3.63 -7.11 21.26
N ILE A 140 -2.93 -8.24 21.33
CA ILE A 140 -2.46 -8.86 22.57
C ILE A 140 -1.08 -8.31 22.98
N ALA A 141 -0.30 -7.80 22.02
CA ALA A 141 1.06 -7.31 22.28
C ALA A 141 1.01 -5.98 23.04
N SER A 142 1.52 -5.98 24.27
CA SER A 142 1.57 -4.79 25.13
C SER A 142 2.94 -4.14 25.17
N THR A 143 3.97 -4.88 24.72
CA THR A 143 5.34 -4.38 24.66
C THR A 143 5.81 -4.25 23.20
N PRO A 144 6.67 -3.27 22.89
CA PRO A 144 7.27 -3.12 21.55
C PRO A 144 8.05 -4.37 21.10
N ALA A 145 8.62 -5.13 22.03
CA ALA A 145 9.37 -6.34 21.74
C ALA A 145 8.45 -7.51 21.35
N GLU A 146 7.32 -7.70 22.03
CA GLU A 146 6.30 -8.69 21.64
C GLU A 146 5.69 -8.35 20.29
N LEU A 147 5.40 -7.07 20.04
CA LEU A 147 4.87 -6.60 18.77
C LEU A 147 5.82 -6.90 17.61
N TYR A 148 7.10 -6.60 17.80
CA TYR A 148 8.14 -6.85 16.80
C TYR A 148 8.32 -8.35 16.53
N ASN A 149 8.32 -9.19 17.56
CA ASN A 149 8.43 -10.64 17.40
C ASN A 149 7.18 -11.26 16.74
N ALA A 150 5.98 -10.81 17.11
CA ALA A 150 4.75 -11.24 16.46
C ALA A 150 4.76 -10.89 14.97
N VAL A 151 5.16 -9.65 14.64
CA VAL A 151 5.23 -9.21 13.24
C VAL A 151 6.29 -9.98 12.46
N LEU A 152 7.53 -10.10 12.96
CA LEU A 152 8.62 -10.72 12.20
C LEU A 152 8.50 -12.23 12.01
N VAL A 153 7.85 -12.93 12.94
CA VAL A 153 7.63 -14.37 12.81
C VAL A 153 6.54 -14.67 11.78
N ASP A 154 5.55 -13.78 11.68
CA ASP A 154 4.34 -14.03 10.90
C ASP A 154 4.30 -13.30 9.55
N THR A 155 5.20 -12.32 9.31
CA THR A 155 5.34 -11.69 7.98
C THR A 155 6.47 -12.31 7.16
N PRO A 156 6.31 -12.39 5.82
CA PRO A 156 7.35 -12.84 4.91
C PRO A 156 8.64 -11.97 4.93
N LEU A 157 8.66 -10.88 5.70
CA LEU A 157 9.86 -10.10 6.03
C LEU A 157 10.89 -10.93 6.81
N GLY A 158 10.44 -11.90 7.62
CA GLY A 158 11.29 -12.74 8.46
C GLY A 158 12.12 -13.78 7.69
N GLU A 159 11.71 -14.17 6.49
CA GLU A 159 12.42 -15.18 5.66
C GLU A 159 13.68 -14.63 4.97
N THR A 160 13.95 -13.33 5.08
CA THR A 160 15.21 -12.76 4.63
C THR A 160 16.32 -13.10 5.66
N GLU A 161 17.10 -14.17 5.45
CA GLU A 161 18.09 -14.76 6.38
C GLU A 161 19.28 -13.85 6.86
N GLN A 162 19.07 -12.57 7.18
CA GLN A 162 20.14 -11.64 7.60
C GLN A 162 19.74 -10.69 8.73
N TRP A 163 18.76 -11.05 9.55
CA TRP A 163 18.41 -10.29 10.76
C TRP A 163 19.37 -10.61 11.92
N CYS A 164 20.57 -10.03 11.91
CA CYS A 164 21.39 -9.94 13.12
C CYS A 164 21.16 -8.58 13.77
N ILE A 165 20.37 -8.51 14.84
CA ILE A 165 20.26 -7.30 15.68
C ILE A 165 20.41 -7.71 17.15
N PRO A 166 21.20 -6.96 17.97
CA PRO A 166 21.38 -7.26 19.39
C PRO A 166 20.08 -7.08 20.19
N SER A 167 19.99 -7.79 21.31
CA SER A 167 18.87 -7.90 22.27
C SER A 167 18.37 -6.59 22.92
N THR A 168 18.81 -5.43 22.46
CA THR A 168 18.40 -4.11 22.92
C THR A 168 18.35 -3.19 21.71
N ILE A 169 17.15 -2.98 21.16
CA ILE A 169 16.94 -2.19 19.95
C ILE A 169 16.47 -0.78 20.33
N PRO A 170 17.36 0.22 20.37
CA PRO A 170 16.93 1.62 20.42
C PRO A 170 16.26 2.03 19.09
N LEU A 171 15.38 3.05 19.14
CA LEU A 171 14.58 3.56 18.01
C LEU A 171 15.37 3.82 16.71
N TRP A 172 16.66 4.19 16.80
CA TRP A 172 17.53 4.43 15.64
C TRP A 172 17.87 3.15 14.86
N SER A 173 17.93 2.01 15.53
CA SER A 173 18.13 0.72 14.87
C SER A 173 16.90 0.28 14.08
N ILE A 174 15.68 0.63 14.51
CA ILE A 174 14.43 0.31 13.78
C ILE A 174 14.33 1.13 12.48
N LEU A 175 14.65 2.42 12.52
CA LEU A 175 14.77 3.25 11.32
C LEU A 175 15.84 2.72 10.36
N CYS A 176 17.00 2.31 10.88
CA CYS A 176 18.08 1.71 10.09
C CYS A 176 17.63 0.40 9.43
N ILE A 177 16.94 -0.47 10.17
CA ILE A 177 16.35 -1.71 9.64
C ILE A 177 15.35 -1.39 8.54
N CYS A 178 14.44 -0.43 8.76
CA CYS A 178 13.43 -0.06 7.78
C CYS A 178 14.03 0.58 6.52
N GLU A 179 15.11 1.34 6.67
CA GLU A 179 15.84 1.95 5.55
C GLU A 179 16.65 0.91 4.76
N VAL A 180 17.26 -0.07 5.45
CA VAL A 180 17.90 -1.24 4.84
C VAL A 180 16.87 -2.10 4.11
N GLU A 181 15.69 -2.35 4.69
CA GLU A 181 14.62 -3.12 4.06
C GLU A 181 14.00 -2.38 2.87
N ARG A 182 13.77 -1.07 2.96
CA ARG A 182 13.36 -0.27 1.79
C ARG A 182 14.40 -0.35 0.67
N ALA A 183 15.69 -0.24 1.00
CA ALA A 183 16.77 -0.39 0.01
C ALA A 183 16.83 -1.82 -0.57
N ARG A 184 16.49 -2.84 0.21
CA ARG A 184 16.49 -4.26 -0.22
C ARG A 184 15.30 -4.62 -1.08
N VAL A 185 14.09 -4.15 -0.73
CA VAL A 185 12.89 -4.21 -1.57
C VAL A 185 13.17 -3.49 -2.89
N GLN A 186 13.77 -2.30 -2.84
CA GLN A 186 14.14 -1.57 -4.04
C GLN A 186 15.15 -2.34 -4.90
N LYS A 187 16.12 -3.03 -4.29
CA LYS A 187 17.07 -3.89 -5.02
C LYS A 187 16.39 -5.10 -5.66
N HIS A 188 15.51 -5.80 -4.95
CA HIS A 188 14.74 -6.93 -5.52
C HIS A 188 13.80 -6.48 -6.64
N CYS A 189 13.17 -5.30 -6.52
CA CYS A 189 12.38 -4.70 -7.57
C CYS A 189 13.22 -4.34 -8.81
N VAL A 190 14.45 -3.86 -8.63
CA VAL A 190 15.39 -3.58 -9.73
C VAL A 190 15.83 -4.88 -10.41
N ASP A 191 16.14 -5.93 -9.65
CA ASP A 191 16.51 -7.23 -10.20
C ASP A 191 15.33 -7.89 -10.95
N PHE A 192 14.08 -7.71 -10.49
CA PHE A 192 12.87 -8.13 -11.23
C PHE A 192 12.72 -7.42 -12.58
N ARG A 193 13.03 -6.11 -12.64
CA ARG A 193 13.02 -5.33 -13.89
C ARG A 193 14.06 -5.81 -14.92
N VAL A 194 15.15 -6.42 -14.46
CA VAL A 194 16.16 -7.04 -15.34
C VAL A 194 15.67 -8.39 -15.89
N CYS A 195 14.91 -9.15 -15.10
CA CYS A 195 14.33 -10.44 -15.52
C CYS A 195 13.09 -10.31 -16.42
N CYS A 196 12.32 -9.22 -16.29
CA CYS A 196 11.14 -8.92 -17.10
C CYS A 196 11.34 -7.58 -17.85
N PRO A 197 12.12 -7.55 -18.94
CA PRO A 197 12.31 -6.33 -19.72
C PRO A 197 10.96 -5.87 -20.29
N ALA A 198 10.57 -4.64 -19.94
CA ALA A 198 9.38 -4.02 -20.48
C ALA A 198 9.49 -3.95 -22.01
N SER A 199 8.60 -4.67 -22.70
CA SER A 199 8.36 -4.57 -24.14
C SER A 199 7.70 -3.24 -24.50
#